data_AF-X1G2W1-F1
#
_entry.id   AF-X1G2W1-F1
#
_cell.length_a   1.000
_cell.length_b   1.000
_cell.length_c   1.000
_cell.angle_alpha   90.00
_cell.angle_beta   90.00
_cell.angle_gamma   90.00
#
_symmetry.space_group_name_H-M   'P 1'
#
loop_
_entity.id
_entity.type
_entity.pdbx_description
1 polymer ?
#
loop_
_entity_poly.entity_id
_entity_poly.type
_entity_poly.pdbx_seq_one_letter_code
_entity_poly.pdbx_strand_id
1 'polypeptide(L)' 'MTTTIRKFSRMGCLWVLDCVDGTVYQTECNRAHSFFADGPKENHHKFCPYCGKRITLNRKAPNGKANTSTN' A
#
# COMPACT_ATOMS: atom_id res chain seq x y z
N MET A 1 -2.27 -28.55 20.82
CA MET A 1 -1.22 -27.55 21.13
C MET A 1 -1.04 -26.68 19.89
N THR A 2 -1.02 -25.37 20.11
CA THR A 2 -1.34 -24.27 19.19
C THR A 2 -0.49 -24.20 17.93
N THR A 3 -1.17 -24.14 16.77
CA THR A 3 -0.59 -23.82 15.46
C THR A 3 0.14 -22.49 15.53
N THR A 4 1.47 -22.51 15.57
CA THR A 4 2.31 -21.32 15.45
C THR A 4 2.15 -20.74 14.05
N ILE A 5 1.15 -19.86 13.89
CA ILE A 5 1.12 -18.91 12.78
C ILE A 5 2.33 -18.02 13.01
N ARG A 6 3.42 -18.30 12.28
CA ARG A 6 4.54 -17.37 12.17
C ARG A 6 3.94 -16.07 11.63
N LYS A 7 3.68 -15.13 12.53
CA LYS A 7 3.45 -13.73 12.18
C LYS A 7 4.63 -13.36 11.32
N PHE A 8 4.44 -13.34 10.01
CA PHE A 8 5.40 -12.75 9.09
C PHE A 8 5.70 -11.39 9.69
N SER A 9 6.91 -11.22 10.20
CA SER A 9 7.37 -9.98 10.76
C SER A 9 7.45 -9.03 9.58
N ARG A 10 6.31 -8.40 9.26
CA ARG A 10 6.19 -7.49 8.15
C ARG A 10 6.92 -6.22 8.56
N MET A 11 8.16 -6.10 8.11
CA MET A 11 8.97 -4.88 8.12
C MET A 11 8.31 -3.70 7.37
N GLY A 12 7.05 -3.83 6.94
CA GLY A 12 6.28 -2.80 6.27
C GLY A 12 4.81 -2.82 6.65
N CYS A 13 4.13 -1.73 6.33
CA CYS A 13 2.70 -1.58 6.39
C CYS A 13 2.13 -1.88 5.00
N LEU A 14 1.34 -2.96 4.88
CA LEU A 14 0.67 -3.28 3.62
C LEU A 14 -0.42 -2.24 3.36
N TRP A 15 -0.40 -1.64 2.18
CA TRP A 15 -1.44 -0.73 1.69
C TRP A 15 -2.13 -1.42 0.51
N VAL A 16 -3.44 -1.57 0.62
CA VAL A 16 -4.29 -2.20 -0.39
C VAL A 16 -5.21 -1.11 -0.93
N LEU A 17 -5.18 -0.89 -2.24
CA LEU A 17 -6.09 0.05 -2.87
C LEU A 17 -7.52 -0.51 -2.78
N ASP A 18 -8.45 0.32 -2.31
CA ASP A 18 -9.86 0.01 -2.37
C ASP A 18 -10.35 0.25 -3.81
N CYS A 19 -10.87 -0.82 -4.42
CA CYS A 19 -11.25 -0.82 -5.83
C CYS A 19 -12.46 0.07 -6.14
N VAL A 20 -13.22 0.49 -5.14
CA VAL A 20 -14.46 1.26 -5.33
C VAL A 20 -14.14 2.72 -5.64
N ASP A 21 -13.22 3.33 -4.89
CA ASP A 21 -12.91 4.76 -5.01
C ASP A 21 -11.60 5.06 -5.77
N GLY A 22 -10.74 4.05 -5.99
CA GLY A 22 -9.48 4.18 -6.75
C GLY A 22 -8.43 5.13 -6.13
N THR A 23 -8.78 5.80 -5.05
CA THR A 23 -8.00 6.85 -4.36
C THR A 23 -7.84 6.57 -2.86
N VAL A 24 -8.60 5.61 -2.33
CA VAL A 24 -8.57 5.20 -0.92
C VAL A 24 -7.74 3.93 -0.78
N TYR A 25 -6.82 3.94 0.19
CA TYR A 25 -5.96 2.81 0.52
C TYR A 25 -6.27 2.33 1.94
N GLN A 26 -6.62 1.06 2.06
CA GLN A 26 -6.75 0.40 3.35
C GLN A 26 -5.38 -0.11 3.80
N THR A 27 -4.92 0.37 4.96
CA THR A 27 -3.63 -0.01 5.53
C THR A 27 -3.77 -1.20 6.49
N GLU A 28 -2.71 -1.99 6.63
CA GLU A 28 -2.63 -3.10 7.58
C GLU A 28 -2.73 -2.63 9.05
N CYS A 29 -2.32 -1.39 9.34
CA CYS A 29 -2.50 -0.82 10.67
C CYS A 29 -3.94 -0.36 10.95
N ASN A 30 -4.92 -0.87 10.19
CA ASN A 30 -6.35 -0.59 10.32
C ASN A 30 -6.69 0.91 10.22
N ARG A 31 -6.00 1.62 9.32
CA ARG A 31 -6.31 3.02 8.98
C ARG A 31 -6.60 3.13 7.49
N ALA A 32 -7.61 3.89 7.11
CA ALA A 32 -7.84 4.27 5.73
C ALA A 32 -7.05 5.55 5.40
N HIS A 33 -6.43 5.59 4.24
CA HIS A 33 -5.72 6.76 3.73
C HIS A 33 -6.24 7.11 2.35
N SER A 34 -6.81 8.29 2.18
CA SER A 34 -7.23 8.81 0.89
C SER A 34 -6.17 9.78 0.35
N PHE A 35 -5.83 9.65 -0.93
CA PHE A 35 -5.07 10.66 -1.64
C PHE A 35 -6.01 11.54 -2.46
N PHE A 36 -5.77 12.85 -2.47
CA PHE A 36 -6.55 13.81 -3.27
C PHE A 36 -6.34 13.59 -4.77
N ALA A 37 -5.14 13.18 -5.17
CA ALA A 37 -4.78 12.78 -6.52
C ALA A 37 -3.66 11.72 -6.46
N ASP A 38 -3.70 10.78 -7.39
CA ASP A 38 -2.70 9.71 -7.57
C ASP A 38 -2.50 8.79 -6.34
N GLY A 39 -1.43 8.00 -6.36
CA GLY A 39 -1.11 7.03 -5.31
C GLY A 39 0.01 7.45 -4.37
N PRO A 40 0.37 6.57 -3.42
CA PRO A 40 1.46 6.81 -2.47
C PRO A 40 2.82 6.93 -3.16
N LYS A 41 3.00 6.34 -4.35
CA LYS A 41 4.25 6.47 -5.12
C LYS A 41 4.42 7.87 -5.67
N GLU A 42 3.38 8.43 -6.29
CA GLU A 42 3.38 9.77 -6.86
C GLU A 42 3.48 10.84 -5.75
N ASN A 43 2.89 10.57 -4.59
CA ASN A 43 2.99 11.44 -3.41
C ASN A 43 4.23 11.19 -2.55
N HIS A 44 5.26 10.50 -3.08
CA HIS A 44 6.54 10.19 -2.42
C HIS A 44 6.42 9.57 -1.00
N HIS A 45 5.32 8.89 -0.71
CA HIS A 45 5.07 8.24 0.57
C HIS A 45 5.91 6.96 0.69
N LYS A 46 6.97 7.02 1.52
CA LYS A 46 7.86 5.89 1.81
C LYS A 46 7.49 5.13 3.09
N PHE A 47 6.83 5.81 4.02
CA PHE A 47 6.47 5.30 5.34
C PHE A 47 5.00 5.60 5.65
N CYS A 48 4.36 4.70 6.37
CA CYS A 48 2.98 4.86 6.80
C CYS A 48 2.93 5.95 7.88
N PRO A 49 2.13 7.03 7.72
CA PRO A 49 2.06 8.10 8.70
C PRO A 49 1.39 7.66 10.01
N TYR A 50 0.70 6.52 10.01
CA TYR A 50 -0.02 6.02 11.19
C TYR A 50 0.80 5.10 12.08
N CYS A 51 1.60 4.20 11.49
CA CYS A 51 2.37 3.22 12.26
C CYS A 51 3.89 3.32 12.06
N GLY A 52 4.36 4.28 11.25
CA GLY A 52 5.78 4.53 11.00
C GLY A 52 6.51 3.48 10.16
N LYS A 53 5.88 2.34 9.86
CA LYS A 53 6.48 1.26 9.07
C LYS A 53 6.58 1.63 7.58
N ARG A 54 7.56 1.06 6.88
CA ARG A 54 7.75 1.26 5.42
C ARG A 54 6.50 0.83 4.66
N ILE A 55 6.07 1.58 3.66
CA ILE A 55 4.88 1.21 2.88
C ILE A 55 5.21 0.04 1.95
N THR A 56 4.34 -0.96 1.94
CA THR A 56 4.35 -2.08 0.98
C THR A 56 3.04 -2.04 0.22
N LEU A 57 3.07 -1.87 -1.10
CA LEU A 57 1.85 -1.80 -1.91
C LEU A 57 1.44 -3.17 -2.42
N ASN A 58 0.18 -3.56 -2.16
CA ASN A 58 -0.40 -4.73 -2.80
C ASN A 58 -0.98 -4.35 -4.17
N ARG A 59 -0.17 -4.50 -5.22
CA ARG A 59 -0.55 -4.22 -6.61
C ARG A 59 -1.48 -5.31 -7.17
N LYS A 60 -2.72 -5.38 -6.70
CA LYS A 60 -3.84 -5.92 -7.52
C LYS A 60 -4.71 -4.78 -8.02
N ALA A 61 -4.08 -3.75 -8.61
CA ALA A 61 -4.79 -2.71 -9.32
C ALA A 61 -4.73 -3.03 -10.83
N PRO A 62 -5.86 -3.05 -11.55
CA PRO A 62 -5.85 -3.09 -13.00
C PRO A 62 -5.28 -1.77 -13.54
N ASN A 63 -4.49 -1.87 -14.60
CA ASN A 63 -3.83 -0.78 -15.34
C ASN A 63 -2.58 -0.17 -14.70
N GLY A 64 -1.46 -0.85 -14.94
CA GLY A 64 -0.18 -0.16 -15.07
C GLY A 64 -0.20 0.77 -16.28
N LYS A 65 0.03 2.06 -16.05
CA LYS A 65 0.97 2.77 -16.93
C LYS A 65 2.37 2.55 -16.37
N ALA A 66 3.00 1.48 -16.87
CA ALA A 66 4.44 1.41 -16.91
C ALA A 66 4.91 2.59 -17.78
N ASN A 67 5.79 3.44 -17.25
CA ASN A 67 6.46 4.42 -18.09
C ASN A 67 7.41 3.64 -19.00
N THR A 68 7.06 3.51 -20.27
CA THR A 68 8.00 3.06 -21.30
C THR A 68 9.06 4.15 -21.43
N SER A 69 10.26 3.87 -20.93
CA SER A 69 11.44 4.67 -21.25
C SER A 69 11.78 4.39 -22.70
N THR A 70 11.45 5.32 -23.59
CA THR A 70 11.88 5.32 -25.00
C THR A 70 13.39 5.50 -25.03
N ASN A 71 14.10 4.61 -25.73
CA ASN A 71 15.41 4.89 -26.32
C ASN A 71 15.22 4.83 -27.84
#